data_AF-F3KDZ1-F1
#
_entry.id   AF-F3KDZ1-F1
#
_cell.length_a   1.000
_cell.length_b   1.000
_cell.length_c   1.000
_cell.angle_alpha   90.00
_cell.angle_beta   90.00
_cell.angle_gamma   90.00
#
_symmetry.space_group_name_H-M   'P 1'
#
loop_
_entity.id
_entity.type
_entity.pdbx_description
1 polymer ?
#
loop_
_entity_poly.entity_id
_entity_poly.type
_entity_poly.pdbx_seq_one_letter_code
_entity_poly.pdbx_strand_id
1 'polypeptide(L)'
;MIDRIYAYVDKIANEQPEIDYFKADYLRDQSHVIDTFALRINETILSEEKGGGLMADFKARLARGEVDVHHHHAEYQENSDPQDDEAHSHGHSHVHDHDHSHDHSHSHGHGHGHHHAPYRHIAHPHGPRTMIDENVCCCFMGQFPQEVINEERALRAKRGETAGTGTPTCKK
;
A
#
# COMPACT_ATOMS: atom_id res chain seq x y z
N MET A 1 -0.86 6.41 -9.83
CA MET A 1 -0.92 4.93 -9.88
C MET A 1 -0.86 4.44 -11.32
N ILE A 2 -1.79 4.84 -12.20
CA ILE A 2 -1.86 4.41 -13.61
C ILE A 2 -0.58 4.77 -14.40
N ASP A 3 -0.04 5.98 -14.22
CA ASP A 3 1.19 6.40 -14.92
C ASP A 3 2.38 5.45 -14.68
N ARG A 4 2.47 4.86 -13.48
CA ARG A 4 3.52 3.89 -13.14
C ARG A 4 3.38 2.59 -13.93
N ILE A 5 2.13 2.14 -14.13
CA ILE A 5 1.83 0.94 -14.91
C ILE A 5 2.23 1.20 -16.37
N TYR A 6 1.83 2.33 -16.94
CA TYR A 6 2.15 2.65 -18.32
C TYR A 6 3.65 2.85 -18.56
N ALA A 7 4.37 3.50 -17.64
CA ALA A 7 5.82 3.64 -17.72
C ALA A 7 6.54 2.29 -17.70
N TYR A 8 6.07 1.34 -16.87
CA TYR A 8 6.62 -0.01 -16.83
C TYR A 8 6.32 -0.81 -18.10
N VAL A 9 5.08 -0.69 -18.62
CA VAL A 9 4.71 -1.30 -19.90
C VAL A 9 5.60 -0.79 -21.03
N ASP A 10 5.88 0.52 -21.09
CA ASP A 10 6.77 1.10 -22.11
C ASP A 10 8.19 0.54 -22.03
N LYS A 11 8.72 0.35 -20.81
CA LYS A 11 10.02 -0.28 -20.61
C LYS A 11 10.03 -1.69 -21.22
N ILE A 12 9.07 -2.54 -20.85
CA ILE A 12 8.99 -3.92 -21.32
C ILE A 12 8.77 -3.99 -22.84
N ALA A 13 7.97 -3.09 -23.40
CA ALA A 13 7.76 -2.99 -24.85
C ALA A 13 9.05 -2.69 -25.61
N ASN A 14 9.95 -1.88 -25.05
CA ASN A 14 11.27 -1.61 -25.63
C ASN A 14 12.22 -2.81 -25.51
N GLU A 15 12.12 -3.60 -24.45
CA GLU A 15 12.94 -4.81 -24.23
C GLU A 15 12.46 -6.00 -25.06
N GLN A 16 11.18 -6.04 -25.44
CA GLN A 16 10.53 -7.14 -26.15
C GLN A 16 9.72 -6.62 -27.35
N PRO A 17 10.37 -6.13 -28.42
CA PRO A 17 9.70 -5.48 -29.55
C PRO A 17 8.89 -6.43 -30.45
N GLU A 18 9.00 -7.75 -30.24
CA GLU A 18 8.25 -8.77 -30.97
C GLU A 18 6.81 -8.95 -30.44
N ILE A 19 6.50 -8.40 -29.26
CA ILE A 19 5.20 -8.50 -28.61
C ILE A 19 4.45 -7.17 -28.78
N ASP A 20 3.18 -7.25 -29.19
CA ASP A 20 2.30 -6.07 -29.25
C ASP A 20 1.69 -5.76 -27.88
N TYR A 21 1.92 -4.54 -27.39
CA TYR A 21 1.40 -4.07 -26.09
C TYR A 21 0.25 -3.07 -26.29
N PHE A 22 -0.92 -3.39 -25.74
CA PHE A 22 -2.09 -2.51 -25.77
C PHE A 22 -2.37 -1.94 -24.38
N LYS A 23 -2.35 -0.61 -24.25
CA LYS A 23 -2.75 0.10 -23.04
C LYS A 23 -4.24 0.44 -23.12
N ALA A 24 -5.06 -0.32 -22.39
CA ALA A 24 -6.47 0.01 -22.24
C ALA A 24 -6.65 1.28 -21.39
N ASP A 25 -7.65 2.08 -21.73
CA ASP A 25 -8.04 3.24 -20.92
C ASP A 25 -8.72 2.79 -19.62
N TYR A 26 -8.70 3.65 -18.61
CA TYR A 26 -9.35 3.42 -17.35
C TYR A 26 -10.88 3.35 -17.53
N LEU A 27 -11.52 2.34 -16.95
CA LEU A 27 -12.95 2.05 -17.16
C LEU A 27 -13.88 3.22 -16.79
N ARG A 28 -13.48 4.08 -15.83
CA ARG A 28 -14.16 5.33 -15.43
C ARG A 28 -15.71 5.24 -15.48
N ASP A 29 -16.34 5.99 -16.37
CA ASP A 29 -17.78 6.19 -16.54
C ASP A 29 -18.31 5.49 -17.80
N GLN A 30 -17.63 4.43 -18.25
CA GLN A 30 -18.12 3.59 -19.34
C GLN A 30 -19.52 3.05 -19.03
N SER A 31 -20.41 3.09 -20.01
CA SER A 31 -21.82 2.75 -19.84
C SER A 31 -22.02 1.36 -19.23
N HIS A 32 -21.25 0.35 -19.63
CA HIS A 32 -21.39 -1.01 -19.11
C HIS A 32 -21.01 -1.13 -17.62
N VAL A 33 -20.10 -0.29 -17.13
CA VAL A 33 -19.76 -0.21 -15.71
C VAL A 33 -20.96 0.35 -14.95
N ILE A 34 -21.52 1.45 -15.44
CA ILE A 34 -22.71 2.10 -14.86
C ILE A 34 -23.91 1.15 -14.89
N ASP A 35 -24.15 0.47 -16.01
CA ASP A 35 -25.21 -0.54 -16.17
C ASP A 35 -25.04 -1.67 -15.16
N THR A 36 -23.81 -2.14 -14.95
CA THR A 36 -23.49 -3.16 -13.94
C THR A 36 -23.85 -2.65 -12.54
N PHE A 37 -23.47 -1.42 -12.19
CA PHE A 37 -23.85 -0.83 -10.90
C PHE A 37 -25.36 -0.71 -10.75
N ALA A 38 -26.06 -0.21 -11.77
CA ALA A 38 -27.52 -0.08 -11.76
C ALA A 38 -28.20 -1.45 -11.59
N LEU A 39 -27.71 -2.49 -12.28
CA LEU A 39 -28.19 -3.86 -12.14
C LEU A 39 -27.97 -4.38 -10.72
N ARG A 40 -26.77 -4.21 -10.13
CA ARG A 40 -26.48 -4.63 -8.74
C ARG A 40 -27.36 -3.90 -7.70
N ILE A 41 -27.64 -2.62 -7.92
CA ILE A 41 -28.53 -1.83 -7.06
C ILE A 41 -29.96 -2.37 -7.15
N ASN A 42 -30.47 -2.56 -8.37
CA ASN A 42 -31.82 -3.08 -8.59
C ASN A 42 -31.96 -4.51 -8.05
N GLU A 43 -30.94 -5.36 -8.20
CA GLU A 43 -30.88 -6.68 -7.58
C GLU A 43 -31.00 -6.60 -6.05
N THR A 44 -30.27 -5.67 -5.42
CA THR A 44 -30.36 -5.44 -3.97
C THR A 44 -31.77 -4.98 -3.53
N ILE A 45 -32.43 -4.15 -4.33
CA ILE A 45 -33.78 -3.65 -4.04
C ILE A 45 -34.84 -4.74 -4.23
N LEU A 46 -34.72 -5.53 -5.29
CA LEU A 46 -35.71 -6.52 -5.70
C LEU A 46 -35.55 -7.88 -5.01
N SER A 47 -34.33 -8.22 -4.57
CA SER A 47 -34.11 -9.47 -3.86
C SER A 47 -34.53 -9.33 -2.41
N GLU A 48 -35.60 -10.04 -2.03
CA GLU A 48 -35.72 -10.53 -0.66
C GLU A 48 -34.45 -11.35 -0.35
N GLU A 49 -33.85 -11.16 0.82
CA GLU A 49 -32.60 -11.81 1.23
C GLU A 49 -32.68 -13.32 0.97
N LYS A 50 -32.06 -13.80 -0.11
CA LYS A 50 -31.74 -15.22 -0.21
C LYS A 50 -30.65 -15.47 0.81
N GLY A 51 -31.05 -16.02 1.96
CA GLY A 51 -30.19 -16.28 3.10
C GLY A 51 -28.85 -16.90 2.69
N GLY A 52 -27.77 -16.36 3.26
CA GLY A 52 -26.40 -16.77 2.99
C GLY A 52 -25.56 -15.81 2.15
N GLY A 53 -25.86 -14.50 2.17
CA GLY A 53 -24.98 -13.50 1.55
C GLY A 53 -23.60 -13.45 2.20
N LEU A 54 -22.57 -13.00 1.46
CA LEU A 54 -21.19 -12.81 1.96
C LEU A 54 -21.14 -12.05 3.29
N MET A 55 -22.02 -11.06 3.47
CA MET A 55 -22.07 -10.26 4.69
C MET A 55 -22.70 -11.03 5.87
N ALA A 56 -23.62 -11.96 5.62
CA ALA A 56 -24.16 -12.84 6.65
C ALA A 56 -23.13 -13.90 7.08
N ASP A 57 -22.42 -14.50 6.13
CA ASP A 57 -21.30 -15.41 6.41
C ASP A 57 -20.16 -14.69 7.16
N PHE A 58 -19.77 -13.50 6.70
CA PHE A 58 -18.78 -12.66 7.38
C PHE A 58 -19.17 -12.36 8.83
N LYS A 59 -20.40 -11.92 9.08
CA LYS A 59 -20.92 -11.68 10.44
C LYS A 59 -20.92 -12.95 11.29
N ALA A 60 -21.28 -14.09 10.71
CA ALA A 60 -21.27 -15.37 11.42
C ALA A 60 -19.85 -15.82 11.78
N ARG A 61 -18.89 -15.68 10.86
CA ARG A 61 -17.46 -15.99 11.09
C ARG A 61 -16.84 -15.03 12.10
N LEU A 62 -17.20 -13.74 12.05
CA LEU A 62 -16.81 -12.75 13.06
C LEU A 62 -17.34 -13.12 14.45
N ALA A 63 -18.61 -13.52 14.56
CA ALA A 63 -19.19 -13.97 15.83
C ALA A 63 -18.55 -15.26 16.38
N ARG A 64 -17.99 -16.11 15.51
CA ARG A 64 -17.22 -17.30 15.91
C ARG A 64 -15.74 -17.00 16.20
N GLY A 65 -15.29 -15.76 16.05
CA GLY A 65 -13.88 -15.38 16.21
C GLY A 65 -12.95 -15.87 15.09
N GLU A 66 -13.50 -16.29 13.95
CA GLU A 66 -12.75 -16.77 12.78
C GLU A 66 -12.30 -15.62 11.86
N VAL A 67 -12.71 -14.39 12.17
CA VAL A 67 -12.35 -13.18 11.44
C VAL A 67 -11.79 -12.18 12.44
N ASP A 68 -10.55 -11.78 12.21
CA ASP A 68 -9.97 -10.61 12.86
C ASP A 68 -10.27 -9.38 12.01
N VAL A 69 -10.95 -8.38 12.59
CA VAL A 69 -11.30 -7.14 11.89
C VAL A 69 -10.26 -6.09 12.24
N HIS A 70 -9.19 -6.08 11.47
CA HIS A 70 -8.18 -5.04 11.56
C HIS A 70 -8.71 -3.77 10.88
N HIS A 71 -9.35 -2.89 11.67
CA HIS A 71 -9.69 -1.54 11.22
C HIS A 71 -8.40 -0.70 11.20
N HIS A 72 -7.99 -0.25 10.02
CA HIS A 72 -6.92 0.75 9.91
C HIS A 72 -7.44 2.09 10.46
N HIS A 73 -7.09 2.44 11.69
CA HIS A 73 -7.23 3.82 12.15
C HIS A 73 -6.34 4.71 11.27
N ALA A 74 -6.95 5.67 10.57
CA ALA A 74 -6.25 6.73 9.83
C ALA A 74 -5.75 7.84 10.76
N GLU A 75 -5.53 7.53 12.04
CA GLU A 75 -4.99 8.41 13.04
C GLU A 75 -3.83 7.69 13.72
N TYR A 76 -2.66 8.30 13.66
CA TYR A 76 -1.41 7.81 14.20
C TYR A 76 -1.54 7.56 15.71
N GLN A 77 -1.36 6.31 16.14
CA GLN A 77 -1.09 5.99 17.55
C GLN A 77 0.38 5.61 17.64
N GLU A 78 1.11 6.29 18.53
CA GLU A 78 2.58 6.23 18.59
C GLU A 78 3.10 4.84 18.97
N ASN A 79 2.34 3.98 19.66
CA ASN A 79 2.84 2.69 20.09
C ASN A 79 1.69 1.68 20.26
N SER A 80 1.62 0.67 19.38
CA SER A 80 0.90 -0.58 19.65
C SER A 80 1.41 -1.70 18.74
N ASP A 81 2.55 -2.27 19.13
CA ASP A 81 2.97 -3.59 18.66
C ASP A 81 2.08 -4.65 19.38
N PRO A 82 1.41 -5.59 18.70
CA PRO A 82 0.46 -6.53 19.33
C PRO A 82 1.13 -7.64 20.16
N GLN A 83 2.43 -7.51 20.48
CA GLN A 83 3.22 -8.56 21.11
C GLN A 83 4.02 -8.09 22.34
N ASP A 84 3.66 -6.94 22.92
CA ASP A 84 4.25 -6.44 24.17
C ASP A 84 3.18 -6.27 25.25
N ASP A 85 2.69 -7.39 25.77
CA ASP A 85 1.89 -7.46 27.01
C ASP A 85 2.81 -7.27 28.24
N GLU A 86 3.46 -6.10 28.36
CA GLU A 86 4.10 -5.71 29.63
C GLU A 86 3.53 -4.38 30.14
N ALA A 87 2.71 -4.52 31.17
CA ALA A 87 2.06 -3.44 31.88
C ALA A 87 3.08 -2.59 32.66
N HIS A 88 3.55 -1.50 32.07
CA HIS A 88 4.31 -0.49 32.81
C HIS A 88 3.38 0.56 33.43
N SER A 89 2.93 0.27 34.65
CA SER A 89 2.45 1.31 35.57
C SER A 89 3.62 2.19 36.01
N HIS A 90 3.62 3.46 35.57
CA HIS A 90 4.44 4.50 36.19
C HIS A 90 3.55 5.68 36.59
N GLY A 91 3.22 5.71 37.88
CA GLY A 91 2.67 6.91 38.50
C GLY A 91 3.76 7.95 38.71
N HIS A 92 3.48 9.20 38.37
CA HIS A 92 4.10 10.36 38.99
C HIS A 92 3.08 11.50 39.10
N SER A 93 2.79 11.88 40.33
CA SER A 93 2.26 13.19 40.67
C SER A 93 3.33 14.25 40.37
N HIS A 94 2.93 15.46 39.97
CA HIS A 94 3.42 16.75 40.49
C HIS A 94 2.62 17.90 39.87
N VAL A 95 2.48 18.97 40.65
CA VAL A 95 1.65 20.16 40.45
C VAL A 95 2.52 21.40 40.16
N HIS A 96 1.88 22.35 39.48
CA HIS A 96 2.14 23.81 39.34
C HIS A 96 3.01 24.37 38.20
N ASP A 97 2.31 25.16 37.36
CA ASP A 97 2.59 26.47 36.75
C ASP A 97 4.03 26.91 36.48
N HIS A 98 4.31 27.23 35.20
CA HIS A 98 5.08 28.42 34.80
C HIS A 98 4.70 28.87 33.38
N ASP A 99 4.34 30.16 33.28
CA ASP A 99 4.12 30.94 32.06
C ASP A 99 5.47 31.33 31.44
N HIS A 100 5.72 30.90 30.19
CA HIS A 100 6.77 31.45 29.34
C HIS A 100 6.30 31.52 27.88
N SER A 101 6.05 32.75 27.42
CA SER A 101 5.91 33.10 26.01
C SER A 101 7.26 32.98 25.28
N HIS A 102 7.31 32.06 24.32
CA HIS A 102 8.33 32.04 23.27
C HIS A 102 7.65 31.87 21.91
N ASP A 103 7.68 32.93 21.10
CA ASP A 103 7.38 32.89 19.67
C ASP A 103 8.38 31.96 18.97
N HIS A 104 7.93 30.76 18.66
CA HIS A 104 8.62 29.86 17.74
C HIS A 104 7.84 29.80 16.44
N SER A 105 8.35 30.48 15.40
CA SER A 105 7.92 30.31 14.03
C SER A 105 8.29 28.89 13.55
N HIS A 106 7.43 27.92 13.82
CA HIS A 106 7.54 26.60 13.23
C HIS A 106 6.98 26.65 11.81
N SER A 107 7.89 26.74 10.84
CA SER A 107 7.59 26.37 9.45
C SER A 107 7.22 24.89 9.43
N HIS A 108 5.94 24.57 9.56
CA HIS A 108 5.42 23.23 9.31
C HIS A 108 5.50 22.96 7.80
N GLY A 109 6.64 22.44 7.36
CA GLY A 109 6.72 21.74 6.09
C GLY A 109 5.82 20.51 6.18
N HIS A 110 4.57 20.63 5.74
CA HIS A 110 3.65 19.51 5.57
C HIS A 110 4.14 18.63 4.41
N GLY A 111 5.18 17.85 4.66
CA GLY A 111 5.49 16.69 3.84
C GLY A 111 4.41 15.66 4.09
N HIS A 112 3.36 15.64 3.27
CA HIS A 112 2.41 14.54 3.22
C HIS A 112 3.13 13.29 2.68
N GLY A 113 3.83 12.60 3.58
CA GLY A 113 4.41 11.28 3.30
C GLY A 113 3.28 10.30 3.05
N HIS A 114 3.13 9.82 1.81
CA HIS A 114 2.25 8.70 1.51
C HIS A 114 2.93 7.40 1.98
N HIS A 115 2.66 6.99 3.21
CA HIS A 115 3.14 5.73 3.75
C HIS A 115 2.31 4.57 3.18
N HIS A 116 2.98 3.57 2.60
CA HIS A 116 2.34 2.32 2.20
C HIS A 116 2.51 1.29 3.32
N ALA A 117 1.46 0.53 3.63
CA ALA A 117 1.57 -0.61 4.53
C ALA A 117 2.64 -1.62 4.02
N PRO A 118 3.38 -2.30 4.90
CA PRO A 118 4.37 -3.30 4.51
C PRO A 118 3.74 -4.40 3.67
N TYR A 119 4.25 -4.60 2.44
CA TYR A 119 3.75 -5.66 1.59
C TYR A 119 4.31 -7.01 2.03
N ARG A 120 3.45 -7.91 2.53
CA ARG A 120 3.83 -9.21 3.12
C ARG A 120 4.76 -10.07 2.24
N HIS A 121 4.61 -9.99 0.92
CA HIS A 121 5.34 -10.83 -0.04
C HIS A 121 6.35 -10.03 -0.87
N ILE A 122 6.96 -9.00 -0.27
CA ILE A 122 7.85 -8.07 -0.97
C ILE A 122 9.08 -8.74 -1.59
N ALA A 123 9.61 -9.77 -0.94
CA ALA A 123 10.78 -10.51 -1.40
C ALA A 123 10.48 -11.64 -2.41
N HIS A 124 9.24 -11.78 -2.90
CA HIS A 124 8.86 -12.89 -3.76
C HIS A 124 9.69 -12.91 -5.07
N PRO A 125 10.29 -14.05 -5.47
CA PRO A 125 11.27 -14.12 -6.56
C PRO A 125 10.70 -13.80 -7.95
N HIS A 126 9.40 -13.98 -8.15
CA HIS A 126 8.67 -13.58 -9.37
C HIS A 126 7.75 -12.38 -9.14
N GLY A 127 7.96 -11.67 -8.03
CA GLY A 127 7.08 -10.59 -7.60
C GLY A 127 7.84 -9.26 -7.50
N PRO A 128 7.52 -8.42 -6.51
CA PRO A 128 8.07 -7.06 -6.40
C PRO A 128 9.60 -6.97 -6.45
N ARG A 129 10.28 -8.01 -5.97
CA ARG A 129 11.74 -8.12 -6.00
C ARG A 129 12.35 -7.92 -7.38
N THR A 130 11.69 -8.40 -8.44
CA THR A 130 12.20 -8.25 -9.81
C THR A 130 12.11 -6.82 -10.32
N MET A 131 11.53 -5.88 -9.56
CA MET A 131 11.40 -4.47 -9.92
C MET A 131 12.35 -3.55 -9.11
N ILE A 132 13.25 -4.13 -8.33
CA ILE A 132 14.28 -3.37 -7.60
C ILE A 132 15.15 -2.60 -8.60
N ASP A 133 15.40 -1.32 -8.30
CA ASP A 133 16.12 -0.36 -9.15
C ASP A 133 15.43 -0.02 -10.49
N GLU A 134 14.15 -0.37 -10.67
CA GLU A 134 13.38 -0.11 -11.91
C GLU A 134 12.48 1.13 -11.83
N ASN A 135 12.83 2.07 -10.95
CA ASN A 135 12.22 3.39 -10.90
C ASN A 135 10.69 3.41 -10.64
N VAL A 136 10.14 2.37 -10.02
CA VAL A 136 8.68 2.20 -9.91
C VAL A 136 8.06 3.10 -8.83
N CYS A 137 8.63 3.21 -7.61
CA CYS A 137 8.19 4.14 -6.55
C CYS A 137 9.13 4.17 -5.34
N CYS A 138 9.47 5.36 -4.83
CA CYS A 138 10.39 5.51 -3.70
C CYS A 138 9.86 4.87 -2.40
N CYS A 139 8.61 5.13 -2.04
CA CYS A 139 7.99 4.63 -0.81
C CYS A 139 7.81 3.10 -0.81
N PHE A 140 7.49 2.52 -1.95
CA PHE A 140 7.35 1.07 -2.10
C PHE A 140 8.70 0.36 -2.12
N MET A 141 9.70 0.94 -2.79
CA MET A 141 11.07 0.40 -2.80
C MET A 141 11.76 0.51 -1.43
N GLY A 142 11.38 1.49 -0.60
CA GLY A 142 11.89 1.63 0.76
C GLY A 142 11.47 0.52 1.74
N GLN A 143 10.51 -0.33 1.35
CA GLN A 143 10.08 -1.47 2.18
C GLN A 143 11.00 -2.70 2.04
N PHE A 144 11.90 -2.75 1.06
CA PHE A 144 12.75 -3.92 0.83
C PHE A 144 13.87 -4.01 1.87
N PRO A 145 14.06 -5.18 2.52
CA PRO A 145 15.26 -5.45 3.31
C PRO A 145 16.52 -5.33 2.46
N GLN A 146 17.60 -4.81 3.04
CA GLN A 146 18.84 -4.56 2.31
C GLN A 146 19.46 -5.85 1.76
N GLU A 147 19.25 -6.97 2.43
CA GLU A 147 19.68 -8.30 2.00
C GLU A 147 19.03 -8.69 0.67
N VAL A 148 17.72 -8.47 0.54
CA VAL A 148 16.93 -8.77 -0.67
C VAL A 148 17.41 -7.92 -1.85
N ILE A 149 17.71 -6.64 -1.59
CA ILE A 149 18.26 -5.73 -2.60
C ILE A 149 19.63 -6.22 -3.09
N ASN A 150 20.52 -6.56 -2.16
CA ASN A 150 21.87 -7.00 -2.48
C ASN A 150 21.87 -8.31 -3.27
N GLU A 151 21.06 -9.27 -2.86
CA GLU A 151 20.92 -10.54 -3.56
C GLU A 151 20.34 -10.35 -4.98
N GLU A 152 19.32 -9.50 -5.16
CA GLU A 152 18.75 -9.22 -6.48
C GLU A 152 19.77 -8.56 -7.42
N ARG A 153 20.52 -7.58 -6.91
CA ARG A 153 21.62 -6.96 -7.65
C ARG A 153 22.70 -7.97 -8.03
N ALA A 154 23.03 -8.91 -7.14
CA ALA A 154 23.97 -9.99 -7.43
C ALA A 154 23.44 -10.95 -8.51
N LEU A 155 22.14 -11.28 -8.51
CA LEU A 155 21.50 -12.10 -9.54
C LEU A 155 21.52 -11.41 -10.91
N ARG A 156 21.23 -10.10 -10.96
CA ARG A 156 21.33 -9.28 -12.17
C ARG A 156 22.76 -9.19 -12.70
N ALA A 157 23.74 -9.00 -11.82
CA ALA A 157 25.15 -9.01 -12.20
C ALA A 157 25.58 -10.34 -12.82
N LYS A 158 25.10 -11.47 -12.28
CA LYS A 158 25.34 -12.82 -12.87
C LYS A 158 24.68 -12.98 -14.25
N ARG A 159 23.55 -12.31 -14.49
CA ARG A 159 22.83 -12.29 -15.78
C ARG A 159 23.44 -11.32 -16.80
N GLY A 160 24.42 -10.49 -16.40
CA GLY A 160 25.01 -9.47 -17.26
C GLY A 160 24.13 -8.24 -17.46
N GLU A 161 23.14 -8.03 -16.59
CA GLU A 161 22.20 -6.90 -16.67
C GLU A 161 22.74 -5.69 -15.93
N THR A 162 22.73 -4.54 -16.58
CA THR A 162 23.11 -3.26 -15.96
C THR A 162 21.99 -2.78 -15.04
N ALA A 163 22.33 -2.43 -13.80
CA ALA A 163 21.39 -1.80 -12.87
C ALA A 163 20.79 -0.53 -13.52
N GLY A 164 19.46 -0.40 -13.43
CA GLY A 164 18.76 0.79 -13.90
C GLY A 164 19.33 2.04 -13.21
N THR A 165 19.52 3.11 -13.97
CA THR A 165 20.03 4.38 -13.44
C THR A 165 18.98 5.05 -12.56
N GLY A 166 19.14 4.89 -11.25
CA GLY A 166 18.60 5.82 -10.24
C GLY A 166 17.38 5.32 -9.47
N THR A 167 17.44 5.55 -8.16
CA THR A 167 16.29 5.48 -7.26
C THR A 167 15.24 6.51 -7.70
N PRO A 168 13.95 6.13 -7.84
CA PRO A 168 12.91 7.07 -8.21
C PRO A 168 12.81 8.19 -7.19
N THR A 169 12.95 9.42 -7.67
CA THR A 169 12.55 10.59 -6.90
C THR A 169 11.03 10.65 -6.92
N CYS A 170 10.42 10.61 -5.74
CA CYS A 170 8.99 10.87 -5.65
C CYS A 170 8.72 12.31 -6.11
N LYS A 171 7.79 12.49 -7.05
CA LYS A 171 7.17 13.80 -7.27
C LYS A 171 6.49 14.17 -5.96
N LYS A 172 6.92 15.28 -5.35
CA LYS A 172 6.24 15.88 -4.21
C LYS A 172 4.84 16.32 -4.60
#